data_AF-A0A7K3ZUH9-F1
#
_entry.id   AF-A0A7K3ZUH9-F1
#
_cell.length_a   1.000
_cell.length_b   1.000
_cell.length_c   1.000
_cell.angle_alpha   90.00
_cell.angle_beta   90.00
_cell.angle_gamma   90.00
#
_symmetry.space_group_name_H-M   'P 1'
#
loop_
_entity.id
_entity.type
_entity.pdbx_description
1 polymer ?
#
loop_
_entity_poly.entity_id
_entity_poly.type
_entity_poly.pdbx_seq_one_letter_code
_entity_poly.pdbx_strand_id
1 'polypeptide(L)'
;MSKNPEFAKQASEIVRHQDAIRSANEELIKLSQRFGRMMPRLSRLDPSVILNWLSLYSKIKDRSRKADEEMDGFSRNELASSNPVLQLQIGSYQMQRDRLCFKMEVLDDILAGMMEDLLENGSFEEVQKQEMRAALDSTMDKSLIGSERIFAQV
;
A
#
# COMPACT_ATOMS: atom_id res chain seq x y z
N MET A 1 38.46 6.44 9.18
CA MET A 1 37.40 6.04 8.23
C MET A 1 37.05 7.26 7.38
N SER A 2 37.48 7.31 6.12
CA SER A 2 37.07 8.40 5.23
C SER A 2 35.55 8.33 5.06
N LYS A 3 34.85 9.40 5.38
CA LYS A 3 33.41 9.53 5.13
C LYS A 3 33.23 9.51 3.61
N ASN A 4 32.90 8.36 3.03
CA ASN A 4 32.56 8.30 1.61
C ASN A 4 31.21 9.03 1.44
N PRO A 5 31.17 10.17 0.75
CA PRO A 5 29.94 10.94 0.56
C PRO A 5 28.86 10.14 -0.18
N GLU A 6 29.24 9.17 -1.01
CA GLU A 6 28.29 8.31 -1.73
C GLU A 6 27.56 7.35 -0.78
N PHE A 7 28.25 6.77 0.19
CA PHE A 7 27.61 5.93 1.22
C PHE A 7 26.61 6.74 2.05
N ALA A 8 26.95 7.99 2.41
CA ALA A 8 26.04 8.86 3.16
C ALA A 8 24.79 9.20 2.34
N LYS A 9 24.95 9.45 1.03
CA LYS A 9 23.84 9.70 0.11
C LYS A 9 22.91 8.48 0.01
N GLN A 10 23.47 7.30 -0.23
CA GLN A 10 22.70 6.05 -0.33
C GLN A 10 21.94 5.74 0.97
N ALA A 11 22.60 5.87 2.13
CA ALA A 11 21.95 5.67 3.43
C ALA A 11 20.78 6.65 3.64
N SER A 12 20.97 7.92 3.25
CA SER A 12 19.90 8.93 3.34
C SER A 12 18.72 8.63 2.42
N GLU A 13 18.99 8.11 1.21
CA GLU A 13 17.95 7.71 0.27
C GLU A 13 17.15 6.53 0.83
N ILE A 14 17.80 5.48 1.33
CA ILE A 14 17.12 4.33 1.94
C ILE A 14 16.24 4.77 3.12
N VAL A 15 16.74 5.64 3.99
CA VAL A 15 15.96 6.17 5.13
C VAL A 15 14.72 6.92 4.64
N ARG A 16 14.83 7.74 3.58
CA ARG A 16 13.67 8.43 2.98
C ARG A 16 12.59 7.43 2.52
N HIS A 17 13.00 6.30 1.94
CA HIS A 17 12.06 5.27 1.50
C HIS A 17 11.43 4.49 2.66
N GLN A 18 12.22 4.18 3.70
CA GLN A 18 11.68 3.60 4.94
C GLN A 18 10.64 4.53 5.58
N ASP A 19 10.91 5.83 5.62
CA ASP A 19 9.98 6.83 6.15
C ASP A 19 8.68 6.88 5.34
N ALA A 20 8.77 6.78 4.00
CA ALA A 20 7.61 6.72 3.12
C ALA A 20 6.73 5.49 3.39
N ILE A 21 7.33 4.29 3.48
CA ILE A 21 6.60 3.05 3.79
C ILE A 21 6.00 3.09 5.20
N ARG A 22 6.75 3.59 6.19
CA ARG A 22 6.26 3.79 7.55
C ARG A 22 5.03 4.71 7.57
N SER A 23 5.10 5.86 6.89
CA SER A 23 3.99 6.80 6.78
C SER A 23 2.77 6.15 6.12
N ALA A 24 2.97 5.44 5.01
CA ALA A 24 1.90 4.72 4.32
C ALA A 24 1.23 3.68 5.22
N ASN A 25 2.02 2.93 6.01
CA ASN A 25 1.51 1.96 6.96
C ASN A 25 0.72 2.61 8.11
N GLU A 26 1.15 3.76 8.64
CA GLU A 26 0.38 4.49 9.65
C GLU A 26 -0.95 5.00 9.11
N GLU A 27 -0.96 5.52 7.88
CA GLU A 27 -2.17 5.96 7.21
C GLU A 27 -3.13 4.80 6.92
N LEU A 28 -2.60 3.65 6.49
CA LEU A 28 -3.39 2.44 6.26
C LEU A 28 -4.07 1.97 7.55
N ILE A 29 -3.36 1.99 8.68
CA ILE A 29 -3.92 1.65 9.99
C ILE A 29 -5.05 2.62 10.37
N LYS A 30 -4.85 3.93 10.19
CA LYS A 30 -5.90 4.92 10.48
C LYS A 30 -7.12 4.72 9.58
N LEU A 31 -6.89 4.39 8.31
CA LEU A 31 -7.92 4.19 7.31
C LEU A 31 -8.71 2.90 7.57
N SER A 32 -8.04 1.80 7.95
CA SER A 32 -8.69 0.54 8.32
C SER A 32 -9.50 0.67 9.62
N GLN A 33 -9.00 1.42 10.61
CA GLN A 33 -9.78 1.73 11.81
C GLN A 33 -11.03 2.56 11.48
N ARG A 34 -10.93 3.54 10.56
CA ARG A 34 -12.08 4.31 10.08
C ARG A 34 -13.09 3.40 9.38
N PHE A 35 -12.60 2.46 8.58
CA PHE A 35 -13.42 1.47 7.90
C PHE A 35 -14.20 0.59 8.89
N GLY A 36 -13.53 0.08 9.93
CA GLY A 36 -14.18 -0.69 10.99
C GLY A 36 -15.32 0.05 11.70
N ARG A 37 -15.22 1.39 11.82
CA ARG A 37 -16.31 2.24 12.36
C ARG A 37 -17.44 2.51 11.36
N MET A 38 -17.16 2.35 10.07
CA MET A 38 -18.13 2.52 8.97
C MET A 38 -18.94 1.23 8.74
N MET A 39 -18.28 0.07 8.86
CA MET A 39 -18.83 -1.26 8.54
C MET A 39 -20.26 -1.52 9.09
N PRO A 40 -20.60 -1.26 10.37
CA PRO A 40 -21.92 -1.62 10.91
C PRO A 40 -23.11 -0.89 10.29
N ARG A 41 -22.86 0.19 9.54
CA ARG A 41 -23.87 1.08 8.96
C ARG A 41 -23.63 1.34 7.48
N LEU A 42 -22.80 0.53 6.85
CA LEU A 42 -22.27 0.74 5.52
C LEU A 42 -23.38 0.89 4.46
N SER A 43 -24.45 0.09 4.54
CA SER A 43 -25.63 0.17 3.66
C SER A 43 -26.44 1.45 3.81
N ARG A 44 -26.22 2.22 4.88
CA ARG A 44 -26.89 3.50 5.17
C ARG A 44 -25.93 4.69 5.06
N LEU A 45 -24.67 4.46 4.70
CA LEU A 45 -23.72 5.55 4.50
C LEU A 45 -24.02 6.26 3.20
N ASP A 46 -23.73 7.56 3.19
CA ASP A 46 -23.72 8.32 1.95
C ASP A 46 -22.62 7.75 1.02
N PRO A 47 -22.92 7.49 -0.27
CA PRO A 47 -21.96 6.96 -1.23
C PRO A 47 -20.66 7.77 -1.32
N SER A 48 -20.72 9.10 -1.15
CA SER A 48 -19.54 9.96 -1.17
C SER A 48 -18.54 9.62 -0.06
N VAL A 49 -19.01 9.09 1.08
CA VAL A 49 -18.15 8.66 2.18
C VAL A 49 -17.37 7.42 1.80
N ILE A 50 -18.01 6.48 1.10
CA ILE A 50 -17.39 5.24 0.59
C ILE A 50 -16.37 5.59 -0.49
N LEU A 51 -16.77 6.41 -1.48
CA LEU A 51 -15.88 6.85 -2.57
C LEU A 51 -14.68 7.65 -2.06
N ASN A 52 -14.87 8.53 -1.08
CA ASN A 52 -13.77 9.26 -0.45
C ASN A 52 -12.82 8.30 0.29
N TRP A 53 -13.36 7.28 0.98
CA TRP A 53 -12.54 6.27 1.64
C TRP A 53 -11.69 5.49 0.61
N LEU A 54 -12.30 5.05 -0.50
CA LEU A 54 -11.58 4.36 -1.60
C LEU A 54 -10.50 5.26 -2.21
N SER A 55 -10.78 6.54 -2.42
CA SER A 55 -9.80 7.51 -2.92
C SER A 55 -8.58 7.64 -1.99
N LEU A 56 -8.80 7.71 -0.68
CA LEU A 56 -7.71 7.75 0.31
C LEU A 56 -6.89 6.45 0.28
N TYR A 57 -7.55 5.31 0.16
CA TYR A 57 -6.86 4.02 0.09
C TYR A 57 -6.00 3.92 -1.18
N SER A 58 -6.56 4.32 -2.32
CA SER A 58 -5.88 4.40 -3.61
C SER A 58 -4.61 5.26 -3.53
N LYS A 59 -4.67 6.42 -2.87
CA LYS A 59 -3.50 7.30 -2.66
C LYS A 59 -2.42 6.68 -1.77
N ILE A 60 -2.77 5.81 -0.82
CA ILE A 60 -1.79 5.08 -0.01
C ILE A 60 -1.09 4.04 -0.89
N LYS A 61 -1.85 3.28 -1.69
CA LYS A 61 -1.28 2.32 -2.65
C LYS A 61 -0.33 2.99 -3.64
N ASP A 62 -0.74 4.09 -4.28
CA ASP A 62 0.08 4.83 -5.24
C ASP A 62 1.42 5.29 -4.64
N ARG A 63 1.39 5.87 -3.44
CA ARG A 63 2.62 6.33 -2.76
C ARG A 63 3.53 5.17 -2.37
N SER A 64 2.95 4.06 -1.93
CA SER A 64 3.72 2.87 -1.54
C SER A 64 4.37 2.22 -2.75
N ARG A 65 3.65 2.13 -3.88
CA ARG A 65 4.17 1.64 -5.16
C ARG A 65 5.32 2.51 -5.66
N LYS A 66 5.15 3.82 -5.66
CA LYS A 66 6.21 4.75 -6.06
C LYS A 66 7.46 4.61 -5.18
N ALA A 67 7.29 4.48 -3.86
CA ALA A 67 8.41 4.27 -2.95
C ALA A 67 9.16 2.96 -3.24
N ASP A 68 8.44 1.92 -3.66
CA ASP A 68 9.01 0.61 -3.99
C ASP A 68 9.72 0.57 -5.34
N GLU A 69 9.13 1.16 -6.37
CA GLU A 69 9.76 1.32 -7.69
C GLU A 69 11.08 2.09 -7.58
N GLU A 70 11.10 3.18 -6.80
CA GLU A 70 12.32 3.95 -6.56
C GLU A 70 13.37 3.12 -5.78
N MET A 71 12.95 2.24 -4.85
CA MET A 71 13.85 1.38 -4.08
C MET A 71 14.41 0.18 -4.84
N ASP A 72 13.65 -0.40 -5.77
CA ASP A 72 14.13 -1.51 -6.61
C ASP A 72 15.32 -1.08 -7.50
N GLY A 73 15.34 0.19 -7.92
CA GLY A 73 16.52 0.78 -8.57
C GLY A 73 17.77 0.81 -7.68
N PHE A 74 17.59 0.96 -6.36
CA PHE A 74 18.68 1.03 -5.38
C PHE A 74 19.17 -0.34 -4.92
N SER A 75 18.29 -1.31 -4.73
CA SER A 75 18.63 -2.67 -4.27
C SER A 75 19.52 -3.41 -5.29
N ARG A 76 19.43 -3.04 -6.57
CA ARG A 76 20.25 -3.59 -7.67
C ARG A 76 21.65 -2.96 -7.77
N ASN A 77 21.99 -1.99 -6.92
CA ASN A 77 23.30 -1.33 -6.93
C ASN A 77 24.36 -2.16 -6.17
N GLU A 78 25.40 -2.63 -6.88
CA GLU A 78 26.47 -3.48 -6.34
C GLU A 78 27.22 -2.86 -5.14
N LEU A 79 27.31 -1.52 -5.08
CA LEU A 79 27.96 -0.81 -3.96
C LEU A 79 27.13 -0.86 -2.68
N ALA A 80 25.79 -0.86 -2.80
CA ALA A 80 24.91 -1.02 -1.65
C ALA A 80 24.91 -2.47 -1.16
N SER A 81 24.97 -3.42 -2.09
CA SER A 81 25.02 -4.86 -1.81
C SER A 81 26.34 -5.35 -1.21
N SER A 82 27.41 -4.57 -1.28
CA SER A 82 28.71 -4.93 -0.68
C SER A 82 28.93 -4.29 0.71
N ASN A 83 28.05 -3.38 1.14
CA ASN A 83 28.15 -2.70 2.43
C ASN A 83 27.16 -3.30 3.46
N PRO A 84 27.63 -3.90 4.56
CA PRO A 84 26.76 -4.55 5.55
C PRO A 84 25.72 -3.62 6.19
N VAL A 85 26.05 -2.34 6.39
CA VAL A 85 25.13 -1.37 6.99
C VAL A 85 24.00 -1.04 6.02
N LEU A 86 24.32 -0.82 4.74
CA LEU A 86 23.32 -0.56 3.72
C LEU A 86 22.44 -1.80 3.47
N GLN A 87 23.02 -3.00 3.47
CA GLN A 87 22.26 -4.25 3.40
C GLN A 87 21.24 -4.36 4.55
N LEU A 88 21.64 -4.06 5.79
CA LEU A 88 20.71 -4.08 6.93
C LEU A 88 19.57 -3.07 6.76
N GLN A 89 19.85 -1.88 6.22
CA GLN A 89 18.83 -0.87 5.96
C GLN A 89 17.88 -1.31 4.83
N ILE A 90 18.39 -1.91 3.75
CA ILE A 90 17.60 -2.49 2.67
C ILE A 90 16.71 -3.62 3.22
N GLY A 91 17.25 -4.53 4.03
CA GLY A 91 16.48 -5.60 4.65
C GLY A 91 15.37 -5.07 5.56
N SER A 92 15.66 -4.03 6.35
CA SER A 92 14.65 -3.37 7.19
C SER A 92 13.53 -2.74 6.35
N TYR A 93 13.89 -2.10 5.23
CA TYR A 93 12.92 -1.58 4.27
C TYR A 93 12.03 -2.70 3.71
N GLN A 94 12.62 -3.81 3.26
CA GLN A 94 11.90 -4.95 2.70
C GLN A 94 10.89 -5.53 3.71
N MET A 95 11.30 -5.73 4.96
CA MET A 95 10.40 -6.21 6.02
C MET A 95 9.22 -5.24 6.27
N GLN A 96 9.47 -3.94 6.26
CA GLN A 96 8.41 -2.93 6.43
C GLN A 96 7.44 -2.96 5.25
N ARG A 97 7.97 -3.09 4.03
CA ARG A 97 7.20 -3.17 2.80
C ARG A 97 6.34 -4.44 2.77
N ASP A 98 6.90 -5.61 3.06
CA ASP A 98 6.17 -6.88 3.10
C ASP A 98 5.00 -6.84 4.07
N ARG A 99 5.22 -6.26 5.27
CA ARG A 99 4.17 -6.05 6.25
C ARG A 99 3.07 -5.12 5.74
N LEU A 100 3.42 -4.10 4.97
CA LEU A 100 2.45 -3.19 4.35
C LEU A 100 1.65 -3.91 3.26
N CYS A 101 2.31 -4.64 2.36
CA CYS A 101 1.69 -5.45 1.31
C CYS A 101 0.66 -6.42 1.91
N PHE A 102 1.05 -7.19 2.92
CA PHE A 102 0.15 -8.13 3.58
C PHE A 102 -1.12 -7.46 4.13
N LYS A 103 -0.98 -6.28 4.75
CA LYS A 103 -2.15 -5.54 5.26
C LYS A 103 -3.04 -5.01 4.14
N MET A 104 -2.45 -4.64 3.00
CA MET A 104 -3.20 -4.21 1.82
C MET A 104 -3.97 -5.39 1.23
N GLU A 105 -3.35 -6.56 1.08
CA GLU A 105 -4.00 -7.79 0.59
C GLU A 105 -5.21 -8.15 1.45
N VAL A 106 -5.03 -8.21 2.78
CA VAL A 106 -6.14 -8.49 3.70
C VAL A 106 -7.26 -7.45 3.58
N LEU A 107 -6.91 -6.17 3.43
CA LEU A 107 -7.92 -5.13 3.29
C LEU A 107 -8.62 -5.19 1.93
N ASP A 108 -7.91 -5.59 0.86
CA ASP A 108 -8.49 -5.80 -0.47
C ASP A 108 -9.52 -6.94 -0.44
N ASP A 109 -9.21 -8.07 0.21
CA ASP A 109 -10.13 -9.20 0.36
C ASP A 109 -11.39 -8.80 1.14
N ILE A 110 -11.21 -8.06 2.23
CA ILE A 110 -12.34 -7.53 3.03
C ILE A 110 -13.21 -6.59 2.18
N LEU A 111 -12.59 -5.70 1.40
CA LEU A 111 -13.32 -4.77 0.56
C LEU A 111 -14.08 -5.47 -0.57
N ALA A 112 -13.50 -6.51 -1.17
CA ALA A 112 -14.16 -7.31 -2.20
C ALA A 112 -15.48 -7.89 -1.66
N GLY A 113 -15.40 -8.68 -0.58
CA GLY A 113 -16.59 -9.31 0.00
C GLY A 113 -17.62 -8.29 0.51
N MET A 114 -17.16 -7.21 1.13
CA MET A 114 -18.08 -6.17 1.61
C MET A 114 -18.77 -5.40 0.49
N MET A 115 -18.10 -5.20 -0.65
CA MET A 115 -18.73 -4.54 -1.79
C MET A 115 -19.78 -5.45 -2.43
N GLU A 116 -19.52 -6.75 -2.55
CA GLU A 116 -20.54 -7.72 -2.98
C GLU A 116 -21.79 -7.62 -2.09
N ASP A 117 -21.63 -7.69 -0.77
CA ASP A 117 -22.73 -7.57 0.19
C ASP A 117 -23.49 -6.23 0.06
N LEU A 118 -22.77 -5.12 -0.13
CA LEU A 118 -23.37 -3.79 -0.29
C LEU A 118 -24.16 -3.64 -1.59
N LEU A 119 -23.66 -4.23 -2.67
CA LEU A 119 -24.30 -4.11 -3.99
C LEU A 119 -25.57 -4.95 -4.06
N GLU A 120 -25.56 -6.11 -3.39
CA GLU A 120 -26.70 -7.02 -3.30
C GLU A 120 -27.77 -6.51 -2.32
N ASN A 121 -27.36 -6.04 -1.13
CA ASN A 121 -28.29 -5.75 -0.02
C ASN A 121 -28.45 -4.26 0.29
N GLY A 122 -27.67 -3.37 -0.35
CA GLY A 122 -27.69 -1.94 -0.10
C GLY A 122 -28.84 -1.22 -0.81
N SER A 123 -29.37 -0.18 -0.15
CA SER A 123 -30.42 0.68 -0.69
C SER A 123 -29.86 1.80 -1.59
N PHE A 124 -28.86 1.49 -2.40
CA PHE A 124 -28.21 2.43 -3.32
C PHE A 124 -28.87 2.42 -4.69
N GLU A 125 -28.83 3.56 -5.38
CA GLU A 125 -29.22 3.62 -6.79
C GLU A 125 -28.20 2.87 -7.66
N GLU A 126 -28.65 2.32 -8.79
CA GLU A 126 -27.77 1.54 -9.68
C GLU A 126 -26.58 2.35 -10.21
N VAL A 127 -26.75 3.65 -10.44
CA VAL A 127 -25.64 4.54 -10.84
C VAL A 127 -24.57 4.59 -9.75
N GLN A 128 -24.98 4.75 -8.49
CA GLN A 128 -24.06 4.79 -7.34
C GLN A 128 -23.34 3.46 -7.15
N LYS A 129 -24.07 2.35 -7.33
CA LYS A 129 -23.49 1.00 -7.30
C LYS A 129 -22.41 0.83 -8.36
N GLN A 130 -22.65 1.31 -9.58
CA GLN A 130 -21.70 1.22 -10.68
C GLN A 130 -20.46 2.11 -10.45
N GLU A 131 -20.63 3.31 -9.89
CA GLU A 131 -19.52 4.17 -9.49
C GLU A 131 -18.66 3.52 -8.40
N MET A 132 -19.29 2.91 -7.39
CA MET A 132 -18.59 2.20 -6.32
C MET A 132 -17.82 0.98 -6.83
N ARG A 133 -18.37 0.22 -7.78
CA ARG A 133 -17.66 -0.87 -8.47
C ARG A 133 -16.43 -0.37 -9.20
N ALA A 134 -16.59 0.63 -10.06
CA ALA A 134 -15.47 1.18 -10.82
C ALA A 134 -14.36 1.73 -9.91
N ALA A 135 -14.73 2.38 -8.80
CA ALA A 135 -13.77 2.87 -7.82
C ALA A 135 -13.05 1.73 -7.07
N LEU A 136 -13.74 0.62 -6.79
CA LEU A 136 -13.14 -0.57 -6.18
C LEU A 136 -12.15 -1.23 -7.13
N ASP A 137 -12.56 -1.51 -8.37
CA ASP A 137 -11.73 -2.15 -9.39
C ASP A 137 -10.43 -1.35 -9.60
N SER A 138 -10.56 -0.03 -9.80
CA SER A 138 -9.42 0.87 -9.94
C SER A 138 -8.49 0.88 -8.71
N THR A 139 -9.03 0.62 -7.53
CA THR A 139 -8.25 0.54 -6.28
C THR A 139 -7.57 -0.82 -6.13
N MET A 140 -8.17 -1.91 -6.60
CA MET A 140 -7.59 -3.26 -6.57
C MET A 140 -6.43 -3.41 -7.55
N ASP A 141 -6.51 -2.81 -8.74
CA ASP A 141 -5.41 -2.80 -9.73
C ASP A 141 -4.11 -2.15 -9.21
N LYS A 142 -4.23 -1.39 -8.13
CA LYS A 142 -3.12 -0.65 -7.51
C LYS A 142 -2.37 -1.43 -6.43
N SER A 143 -2.74 -2.67 -6.13
CA SER A 143 -2.06 -3.46 -5.11
C SER A 143 -0.58 -3.63 -5.40
N LEU A 144 0.22 -3.68 -4.34
CA LEU A 144 1.62 -4.06 -4.43
C LEU A 144 1.70 -5.56 -4.69
N ILE A 145 2.62 -5.96 -5.54
CA ILE A 145 2.89 -7.37 -5.77
C ILE A 145 3.85 -7.83 -4.67
N GLY A 146 3.44 -8.80 -3.85
CA GLY A 146 4.32 -9.38 -2.83
C GLY A 146 5.58 -10.02 -3.44
N SER A 147 6.69 -10.05 -2.69
CA SER A 147 7.96 -10.68 -3.11
C SER A 147 7.79 -12.10 -3.65
N GLU A 148 6.84 -12.87 -3.11
CA GLU A 148 6.61 -14.27 -3.50
C GLU A 148 6.16 -14.42 -4.95
N ARG A 149 5.46 -13.43 -5.53
CA ARG A 149 5.07 -13.47 -6.95
C ARG A 149 6.23 -13.18 -7.90
N ILE A 150 7.33 -12.60 -7.43
CA ILE A 150 8.54 -12.37 -8.24
C ILE A 150 9.32 -13.69 -8.41
N PHE A 151 9.30 -14.58 -7.42
CA PHE A 151 9.96 -15.88 -7.48
C PHE A 151 9.17 -16.95 -8.27
N ALA A 152 7.88 -16.74 -8.51
CA ALA A 152 7.05 -17.67 -9.28
C ALA A 152 7.17 -17.54 -10.81
N GLN A 153 8.02 -16.64 -11.32
CA GLN A 153 8.26 -16.40 -12.75
C GLN A 153 9.68 -16.73 -13.23
N VAL A 154 10.47 -17.50 -12.48
CA VAL A 154 11.79 -18.00 -12.91
C VAL A 154 11.77 -19.50 -13.14
#